data_AF-M2THS5-F1
#
_entry.id   AF-M2THS5-F1
#
_cell.length_a   1.000
_cell.length_b   1.000
_cell.length_c   1.000
_cell.angle_alpha   90.00
_cell.angle_beta   90.00
_cell.angle_gamma   90.00
#
_symmetry.space_group_name_H-M   'P 1'
#
loop_
_entity.id
_entity.type
_entity.pdbx_description
1 polymer ?
#
loop_
_entity_poly.entity_id
_entity_poly.type
_entity_poly.pdbx_seq_one_letter_code
_entity_poly.pdbx_strand_id
1 'polypeptide(L)'
;QRQKAIAVKAREERKLLKAQELDARRRARAQAKLDRERQKAEAAAHRIARQAAHKRLQKAIKISQRGKKPTFKRSTELASKNIIVGSSSGGAQRANRSAAPPSPRSRSGRPIKLPIKYQ
;
A
#
# COMPACT_ATOMS: atom_id res chain seq x y z
N GLN A 1 36.79 35.92 -58.91
CA GLN A 1 36.19 34.56 -58.86
C GLN A 1 36.63 33.75 -57.64
N ARG A 2 37.92 33.78 -57.23
CA ARG A 2 38.45 33.01 -56.06
C ARG A 2 37.73 33.27 -54.73
N GLN A 3 37.39 34.51 -54.40
CA GLN A 3 36.71 34.86 -53.14
C GLN A 3 35.31 34.21 -53.00
N LYS A 4 34.56 34.09 -54.10
CA LYS A 4 33.25 33.42 -54.10
C LYS A 4 33.38 31.92 -53.80
N ALA A 5 34.41 31.28 -54.34
CA ALA A 5 34.67 29.86 -54.08
C ALA A 5 35.04 29.60 -52.60
N ILE A 6 35.83 30.49 -51.98
CA ILE A 6 36.17 30.40 -50.55
C ILE A 6 34.91 30.53 -49.69
N ALA A 7 34.03 31.48 -50.01
CA ALA A 7 32.78 31.69 -49.28
C ALA A 7 31.82 30.49 -49.37
N VAL A 8 31.76 29.81 -50.53
CA VAL A 8 30.95 28.59 -50.72
C VAL A 8 31.51 27.45 -49.86
N LYS A 9 32.81 27.20 -49.92
CA LYS A 9 33.48 26.16 -49.09
C LYS A 9 33.23 26.37 -47.59
N ALA A 10 33.41 27.60 -47.11
CA ALA A 10 33.17 27.93 -45.70
C ALA A 10 31.70 27.70 -45.28
N ARG A 11 30.73 27.87 -46.18
CA ARG A 11 29.32 27.57 -45.91
C ARG A 11 29.05 26.06 -45.85
N GLU A 12 29.67 25.29 -46.73
CA GLU A 12 29.54 23.83 -46.74
C GLU A 12 30.15 23.21 -45.49
N GLU A 13 31.35 23.63 -45.10
CA GLU A 13 32.02 23.20 -43.87
C GLU A 13 31.16 23.49 -42.63
N ARG A 14 30.57 24.69 -42.54
CA ARG A 14 29.63 25.04 -41.46
C ARG A 14 28.38 24.16 -41.45
N LYS A 15 27.84 23.79 -42.61
CA LYS A 15 26.69 22.88 -42.70
C LYS A 15 27.05 21.48 -42.21
N LEU A 16 28.22 20.97 -42.60
CA LEU A 16 28.72 19.66 -42.18
C LEU A 16 28.93 19.61 -40.66
N LEU A 17 29.57 20.63 -40.08
CA LEU A 17 29.77 20.71 -38.63
C LEU A 17 28.43 20.74 -37.88
N LYS A 18 27.46 21.52 -38.35
CA LYS A 18 26.11 21.56 -37.76
C LYS A 18 25.39 20.21 -37.86
N ALA A 19 25.53 19.50 -38.98
CA ALA A 19 24.93 18.18 -39.15
C ALA A 19 25.54 17.17 -38.17
N GLN A 20 26.87 17.16 -38.04
CA GLN A 20 27.58 16.31 -37.08
C GLN A 20 27.15 16.58 -35.64
N GLU A 21 27.03 17.85 -35.26
CA GLU A 21 26.59 18.23 -33.91
C GLU A 21 25.14 17.77 -33.64
N LEU A 22 24.23 17.92 -34.61
CA LEU A 22 22.86 17.45 -34.49
C LEU A 22 22.78 15.93 -34.33
N ASP A 23 23.57 15.18 -35.08
CA ASP A 23 23.61 13.72 -34.98
C ASP A 23 24.23 13.26 -33.66
N ALA A 24 25.26 13.94 -33.16
CA ALA A 24 25.79 13.71 -31.82
C ALA A 24 24.72 13.92 -30.74
N ARG A 25 23.94 15.02 -30.84
CA ARG A 25 22.83 15.29 -29.92
C ARG A 25 21.73 14.23 -30.01
N ARG A 26 21.39 13.75 -31.21
CA ARG A 26 20.42 12.66 -31.39
C ARG A 26 20.91 11.37 -30.75
N ARG A 27 22.17 11.00 -30.96
CA ARG A 27 22.79 9.81 -30.35
C ARG A 27 22.81 9.90 -28.83
N ALA A 28 23.20 11.05 -28.28
CA ALA A 28 23.18 11.29 -26.83
C ALA A 28 21.77 11.15 -26.24
N ARG A 29 20.74 11.68 -26.92
CA ARG A 29 19.34 11.50 -26.51
C ARG A 29 18.89 10.05 -26.56
N ALA A 30 19.30 9.30 -27.59
CA ALA A 30 18.98 7.87 -27.71
C ALA A 30 19.63 7.06 -26.58
N GLN A 31 20.91 7.30 -26.30
CA GLN A 31 21.63 6.68 -25.18
C GLN A 31 20.96 7.01 -23.83
N ALA A 32 20.64 8.27 -23.59
CA ALA A 32 19.97 8.68 -22.36
C ALA A 32 18.59 8.01 -22.17
N LYS A 33 17.86 7.72 -23.25
CA LYS A 33 16.61 6.95 -23.17
C LYS A 33 16.87 5.51 -22.73
N LEU A 34 17.85 4.85 -23.34
CA LEU A 34 18.23 3.48 -22.98
C LEU A 34 18.68 3.39 -21.52
N ASP A 35 19.53 4.33 -21.08
CA ASP A 35 20.01 4.35 -19.69
C ASP A 35 18.88 4.59 -18.70
N ARG A 36 17.92 5.46 -19.04
CA ARG A 36 16.72 5.68 -18.21
C ARG A 36 15.86 4.42 -18.11
N GLU A 37 15.73 3.63 -19.18
CA GLU A 37 15.00 2.37 -19.15
C GLU A 37 15.71 1.32 -18.30
N ARG A 38 17.04 1.21 -18.44
CA ARG A 38 17.87 0.34 -17.58
C ARG A 38 17.71 0.68 -16.10
N GLN A 39 17.86 1.96 -15.75
CA GLN A 39 17.68 2.43 -14.38
C GLN A 39 16.27 2.15 -13.83
N LYS A 40 15.23 2.32 -14.66
CA LYS A 40 13.85 1.97 -14.25
C LYS A 40 13.71 0.47 -13.97
N ALA A 41 14.28 -0.38 -14.82
CA ALA A 41 14.25 -1.83 -14.63
C ALA A 41 14.99 -2.24 -13.34
N GLU A 42 16.18 -1.70 -13.11
CA GLU A 42 16.96 -1.92 -11.89
C GLU A 42 16.22 -1.45 -10.64
N ALA A 43 15.63 -0.24 -10.68
CA ALA A 43 14.84 0.29 -9.57
C ALA A 43 13.60 -0.58 -9.28
N ALA A 44 12.94 -1.10 -10.31
CA ALA A 44 11.81 -2.02 -10.16
C ALA A 44 12.26 -3.34 -9.50
N ALA A 45 13.37 -3.93 -9.96
CA ALA A 45 13.94 -5.13 -9.36
C ALA A 45 14.29 -4.93 -7.88
N HIS A 46 14.93 -3.80 -7.56
CA HIS A 46 15.27 -3.45 -6.19
C HIS A 46 14.03 -3.22 -5.31
N ARG A 47 12.96 -2.64 -5.86
CA ARG A 47 11.68 -2.50 -5.15
C ARG A 47 11.06 -3.87 -4.81
N ILE A 48 11.08 -4.81 -5.76
CA ILE A 48 10.60 -6.17 -5.54
C ILE A 48 11.43 -6.87 -4.45
N ALA A 49 12.77 -6.75 -4.53
CA ALA A 49 13.67 -7.31 -3.54
C ALA A 49 13.39 -6.76 -2.13
N ARG A 50 13.23 -5.44 -1.99
CA ARG A 50 12.86 -4.80 -0.72
C ARG A 50 11.52 -5.30 -0.17
N GLN A 51 10.50 -5.41 -1.02
CA GLN A 51 9.20 -5.95 -0.61
C GLN A 51 9.31 -7.41 -0.13
N ALA A 52 10.08 -8.23 -0.84
CA ALA A 52 10.32 -9.62 -0.46
C ALA A 52 11.06 -9.71 0.89
N ALA A 53 12.11 -8.92 1.08
CA ALA A 53 12.85 -8.84 2.34
C ALA A 53 11.95 -8.39 3.51
N HIS A 54 11.12 -7.36 3.30
CA HIS A 54 10.18 -6.89 4.32
C HIS A 54 9.15 -7.97 4.70
N LYS A 55 8.58 -8.68 3.71
CA LYS A 55 7.68 -9.82 3.98
C LYS A 55 8.36 -10.93 4.77
N ARG A 56 9.63 -11.24 4.47
CA ARG A 56 10.42 -12.23 5.21
C ARG A 56 10.63 -11.80 6.66
N LEU A 57 10.99 -10.53 6.88
CA LEU A 57 11.16 -9.96 8.21
C LEU A 57 9.86 -10.03 9.03
N GLN A 58 8.72 -9.61 8.46
CA GLN A 58 7.43 -9.70 9.14
C GLN A 58 7.07 -11.14 9.53
N LYS A 59 7.33 -12.12 8.65
CA LYS A 59 7.14 -13.54 8.97
C LYS A 59 8.04 -13.96 10.13
N ALA A 60 9.32 -13.60 10.11
CA ALA A 60 10.26 -13.92 11.19
C ALA A 60 9.82 -13.32 12.55
N ILE A 61 9.39 -12.05 12.56
CA ILE A 61 8.84 -11.40 13.76
C ILE A 61 7.60 -12.14 14.28
N LYS A 62 6.67 -12.52 13.38
CA LYS A 62 5.47 -13.26 13.77
C LYS A 62 5.81 -14.63 14.38
N ILE A 63 6.79 -15.33 13.81
CA ILE A 63 7.27 -16.63 14.32
C ILE A 63 7.91 -16.44 15.70
N SER A 64 8.80 -15.46 15.86
CA SER A 64 9.50 -15.22 17.13
C SER A 64 8.54 -14.82 18.25
N GLN A 65 7.47 -14.08 17.94
CA GLN A 65 6.43 -13.74 18.91
C GLN A 65 5.52 -14.92 19.26
N ARG A 66 5.27 -15.87 18.36
CA ARG A 66 4.35 -16.99 18.59
C ARG A 66 4.77 -17.88 19.77
N GLY A 67 6.08 -18.10 19.95
CA GLY A 67 6.62 -18.86 21.08
C GLY A 67 6.74 -18.05 22.39
N LYS A 68 6.63 -16.72 22.33
CA LYS A 68 6.68 -15.83 23.50
C LYS A 68 5.30 -15.44 24.03
N LYS A 69 4.22 -15.80 23.33
CA LYS A 69 2.87 -15.60 23.86
C LYS A 69 2.68 -16.55 25.05
N PRO A 70 2.32 -16.07 26.25
CA PRO A 70 1.92 -16.97 27.32
C PRO A 70 0.72 -17.75 26.79
N THR A 71 0.90 -19.07 26.61
CA THR A 71 -0.24 -19.95 26.39
C THR A 71 -1.16 -19.70 27.58
N PHE A 72 -2.39 -19.22 27.32
CA PHE A 72 -3.43 -19.19 28.33
C PHE A 72 -3.44 -20.57 28.97
N LYS A 73 -2.98 -20.68 30.22
CA LYS A 73 -3.09 -21.93 30.96
C LYS A 73 -4.57 -22.23 30.97
N ARG A 74 -4.97 -23.40 30.41
CA ARG A 74 -6.35 -23.87 30.49
C ARG A 74 -6.76 -23.70 31.95
N SER A 75 -7.77 -22.87 32.21
CA SER A 75 -8.41 -22.90 33.52
C SER A 75 -8.96 -24.32 33.64
N THR A 76 -8.30 -25.12 34.46
CA THR A 76 -8.92 -26.28 35.08
C THR A 76 -10.05 -25.73 35.93
N GLU A 77 -11.20 -25.45 35.31
CA GLU A 77 -12.43 -25.28 36.05
C GLU A 77 -12.79 -26.66 36.60
N LEU A 78 -12.50 -26.77 37.90
CA LEU A 78 -12.99 -27.80 38.79
C LEU A 78 -14.47 -28.04 38.53
N ALA A 79 -14.83 -29.32 38.40
CA ALA A 79 -16.18 -29.82 38.25
C ALA A 79 -17.16 -29.12 39.20
N SER A 80 -18.01 -28.25 38.68
CA SER A 80 -19.20 -27.78 39.37
C SER A 80 -20.25 -28.88 39.30
N LYS A 81 -20.34 -29.63 40.40
CA LYS A 81 -21.39 -30.61 40.67
C LYS A 81 -22.73 -29.89 40.83
N ASN A 82 -23.73 -30.38 40.10
CA ASN A 82 -25.15 -30.46 40.45
C ASN A 82 -25.83 -29.20 41.01
N ILE A 83 -26.60 -28.47 40.19
CA ILE A 83 -27.88 -27.88 40.63
C ILE A 83 -28.90 -27.98 39.48
N ILE A 84 -29.69 -29.06 39.48
CA ILE A 84 -31.01 -29.11 38.86
C ILE A 84 -31.99 -28.81 39.99
N VAL A 85 -32.62 -27.64 39.99
CA VAL A 85 -33.92 -27.43 40.66
C VAL A 85 -34.70 -26.41 39.83
N GLY A 86 -35.76 -26.91 39.19
CA GLY A 86 -36.75 -26.08 38.53
C GLY A 86 -37.76 -25.47 39.49
N SER A 87 -38.46 -24.47 38.97
CA SER A 87 -39.77 -23.96 39.40
C SER A 87 -39.81 -23.09 40.68
N SER A 88 -40.06 -21.79 40.52
CA SER A 88 -41.40 -21.20 40.76
C SER A 88 -41.38 -19.66 40.79
N SER A 89 -42.35 -19.11 40.07
CA SER A 89 -43.08 -17.84 40.25
C SER A 89 -42.55 -16.75 41.21
N GLY A 90 -42.34 -15.54 40.66
CA GLY A 90 -42.34 -14.29 41.42
C GLY A 90 -42.33 -13.09 40.48
N GLY A 91 -43.51 -12.56 40.15
CA GLY A 91 -43.69 -11.52 39.14
C GLY A 91 -43.34 -10.10 39.62
N ALA A 92 -42.95 -9.24 38.68
CA ALA A 92 -43.26 -7.80 38.69
C ALA A 92 -42.87 -7.16 37.33
N GLN A 93 -43.88 -6.60 36.66
CA GLN A 93 -43.82 -5.50 35.68
C GLN A 93 -42.87 -5.63 34.47
N ARG A 94 -43.46 -6.02 33.33
CA ARG A 94 -43.00 -5.55 32.01
C ARG A 94 -43.28 -4.04 31.91
N ALA A 95 -42.32 -3.22 32.32
CA ALA A 95 -42.29 -1.82 31.94
C ALA A 95 -41.82 -1.75 30.48
N ASN A 96 -42.79 -1.55 29.58
CA ASN A 96 -42.58 -1.11 28.21
C ASN A 96 -41.75 0.19 28.22
N ARG A 97 -40.42 0.07 28.18
CA ARG A 97 -39.57 1.13 27.65
C ARG A 97 -39.34 0.77 26.20
N SER A 98 -40.09 1.44 25.33
CA SER A 98 -39.81 1.46 23.90
C SER A 98 -38.37 1.94 23.72
N ALA A 99 -37.42 1.00 23.70
CA ALA A 99 -36.02 1.30 23.50
C ALA A 99 -35.90 1.78 22.06
N ALA A 100 -35.52 3.05 21.90
CA ALA A 100 -35.20 3.59 20.59
C ALA A 100 -34.25 2.62 19.86
N PRO A 101 -34.45 2.37 18.55
CA PRO A 101 -33.58 1.48 17.80
C PRO A 101 -32.11 1.91 18.00
N PRO A 102 -31.18 0.96 18.14
CA PRO A 102 -29.78 1.30 18.36
C PRO A 102 -29.29 2.20 17.23
N SER A 103 -28.61 3.29 17.60
CA SER A 103 -27.96 4.18 16.64
C SER A 103 -27.14 3.36 15.63
N PRO A 104 -27.25 3.66 14.32
CA PRO A 104 -26.55 2.91 13.30
C PRO A 104 -25.05 2.95 13.53
N ARG A 105 -24.46 1.76 13.57
CA ARG A 105 -23.02 1.55 13.79
C ARG A 105 -22.41 0.81 12.61
N SER A 106 -21.16 1.14 12.31
CA SER A 106 -20.37 0.37 11.34
C SER A 106 -20.13 -1.05 11.85
N ARG A 107 -19.66 -1.94 10.97
CA ARG A 107 -19.19 -3.29 11.36
C ARG A 107 -18.07 -3.27 12.41
N SER A 108 -17.36 -2.13 12.55
CA SER A 108 -16.33 -1.90 13.56
C SER A 108 -16.84 -1.17 14.81
N GLY A 109 -18.16 -1.01 14.96
CA GLY A 109 -18.80 -0.43 16.14
C GLY A 109 -18.78 1.10 16.21
N ARG A 110 -18.29 1.79 15.16
CA ARG A 110 -18.22 3.26 15.13
C ARG A 110 -19.60 3.86 14.86
N PRO A 111 -19.99 4.94 15.55
CA PRO A 111 -21.25 5.61 15.30
C PRO A 111 -21.26 6.23 13.90
N ILE A 112 -22.33 5.98 13.13
CA ILE A 112 -22.52 6.55 11.80
C ILE A 112 -23.36 7.82 11.94
N LYS A 113 -22.81 8.98 11.57
CA LYS A 113 -23.58 10.23 11.48
C LYS A 113 -24.43 10.19 10.21
N LEU A 114 -25.75 10.12 10.37
CA LEU A 114 -26.67 10.20 9.24
C LEU A 114 -26.91 11.66 8.83
N PRO A 115 -26.95 11.97 7.52
CA PRO A 115 -27.49 13.24 7.01
C PRO A 115 -28.89 13.51 7.55
N ILE A 116 -29.26 14.78 7.72
CA ILE A 116 -30.56 15.21 8.32
C ILE A 116 -31.77 14.55 7.63
N LYS A 117 -31.71 14.35 6.31
CA LYS A 117 -32.77 13.68 5.53
C LYS A 117 -33.01 12.20 5.89
N TYR A 118 -32.12 11.58 6.68
CA TYR A 118 -32.17 10.17 7.09
C TYR A 118 -32.16 10.01 8.62
N GLN A 119 -32.28 11.10 9.39
CA GLN A 119 -32.51 11.06 10.83
C GLN A 119 -34.01 10.97 11.09
#